data_AF-A0AAW1J2Z9-F1
#
_entry.id   AF-A0AAW1J2Z9-F1
#
_cell.length_a   1.000
_cell.length_b   1.000
_cell.length_c   1.000
_cell.angle_alpha   90.00
_cell.angle_beta   90.00
_cell.angle_gamma   90.00
#
_symmetry.space_group_name_H-M   'P 1'
#
loop_
_entity.id
_entity.type
_entity.pdbx_description
1 polymer ?
#
loop_
_entity_poly.entity_id
_entity_poly.type
_entity_poly.pdbx_seq_one_letter_code
_entity_poly.pdbx_strand_id
1 'polypeptide(L)'
;MNNSSNFIPNSVIENFTGHGKFAIVVNRHLCHWLYWCHLQTKHRIVCFDLCAENWTQDVPLPNYNGNASGLEPGSSRNTKYDVSNLTGFEGCLCVLTQNMSCDGNFDVWIMKDYGVAESWVKLFSVPDELSVPLCYSTRSTSEVLVWKMKDRNKGQLIWYNVRDRKSKKVEIHNVHGIRSLYNAYVFKGSLVTLPGANCIDT
;
A
#
# COMPACT_ATOMS: atom_id res chain seq x y z
N MET A 1 -14.81 35.47 11.27
CA MET A 1 -15.09 34.05 11.00
C MET A 1 -14.31 33.67 9.76
N ASN A 2 -13.07 33.19 9.92
CA ASN A 2 -12.24 32.77 8.79
C ASN A 2 -12.45 31.27 8.58
N ASN A 3 -13.20 30.92 7.53
CA ASN A 3 -13.18 29.59 6.95
C ASN A 3 -11.81 29.38 6.28
N SER A 4 -10.79 29.03 7.06
CA SER A 4 -9.64 28.34 6.50
C SER A 4 -10.11 26.93 6.14
N SER A 5 -10.37 26.71 4.87
CA SER A 5 -10.68 25.38 4.34
C SER A 5 -9.58 24.39 4.75
N ASN A 6 -9.93 23.35 5.51
CA ASN A 6 -9.08 22.20 5.86
C ASN A 6 -8.64 21.35 4.66
N PHE A 7 -8.86 21.86 3.45
CA PHE A 7 -8.48 21.23 2.19
C PHE A 7 -7.08 21.69 1.79
N ILE A 8 -6.29 20.77 1.24
CA ILE A 8 -5.02 21.12 0.60
C ILE A 8 -5.32 22.19 -0.47
N PRO A 9 -4.70 23.37 -0.42
CA PRO A 9 -4.88 24.38 -1.47
C PRO A 9 -4.61 23.75 -2.84
N ASN A 10 -5.42 24.03 -3.84
CA ASN A 10 -5.25 23.44 -5.18
C ASN A 10 -3.82 23.60 -5.73
N SER A 11 -3.14 24.71 -5.40
CA SER A 11 -1.73 24.96 -5.75
C SER A 11 -0.75 23.93 -5.16
N VAL A 12 -1.08 23.32 -4.03
CA VAL A 12 -0.31 22.25 -3.42
C VAL A 12 -0.63 20.91 -4.10
N ILE A 13 -1.88 20.67 -4.49
CA ILE A 13 -2.31 19.45 -5.22
C ILE A 13 -1.63 19.34 -6.59
N GLU A 14 -1.45 20.46 -7.31
CA GLU A 14 -0.77 20.48 -8.62
C GLU A 14 0.67 19.91 -8.57
N ASN A 15 1.27 19.89 -7.37
CA ASN A 15 2.63 19.39 -7.16
C ASN A 15 2.70 17.91 -6.73
N PHE A 16 1.57 17.20 -6.73
CA PHE A 16 1.52 15.79 -6.35
C PHE A 16 0.90 14.89 -7.41
N THR A 17 1.55 13.77 -7.69
CA THR A 17 0.94 12.65 -8.43
C THR A 17 0.68 11.50 -7.45
N GLY A 18 -0.57 11.09 -7.30
CA GLY A 18 -0.96 10.01 -6.38
C GLY A 18 -0.57 8.63 -6.91
N HIS A 19 0.05 7.82 -6.06
CA HIS A 19 0.29 6.40 -6.29
C HIS A 19 -0.70 5.60 -5.45
N GLY A 20 -1.70 5.00 -6.09
CA GLY A 20 -2.85 4.37 -5.43
C GLY A 20 -4.08 5.28 -5.44
N LYS A 21 -5.24 4.69 -5.71
CA LYS A 21 -6.51 5.43 -5.91
C LYS A 21 -7.26 5.73 -4.60
N PHE A 22 -6.84 5.14 -3.49
CA PHE A 22 -7.64 5.09 -2.27
C PHE A 22 -6.80 5.40 -1.04
N ALA A 23 -7.44 6.02 -0.07
CA ALA A 23 -6.83 6.30 1.22
C ALA A 23 -6.79 5.04 2.08
N ILE A 24 -5.73 4.88 2.87
CA ILE A 24 -5.60 3.79 3.85
C ILE A 24 -5.83 4.35 5.25
N VAL A 25 -6.82 3.81 5.95
CA VAL A 25 -7.15 4.26 7.32
C VAL A 25 -6.45 3.35 8.33
N VAL A 26 -5.62 3.94 9.19
CA VAL A 26 -4.97 3.29 10.33
C VAL A 26 -5.50 3.93 11.62
N ASN A 27 -5.56 3.16 12.71
CA ASN A 27 -6.09 3.62 14.00
C ASN A 27 -7.50 4.23 13.93
N ARG A 28 -8.30 3.92 12.90
CA ARG A 28 -9.68 4.38 12.64
C ARG A 28 -9.86 5.88 12.35
N HIS A 29 -8.86 6.72 12.58
CA HIS A 29 -8.96 8.17 12.33
C HIS A 29 -7.84 8.73 11.45
N LEU A 30 -6.76 8.00 11.21
CA LEU A 30 -5.62 8.48 10.44
C LEU A 30 -5.69 7.98 9.01
N CYS A 31 -5.89 8.89 8.06
CA CYS A 31 -6.13 8.62 6.65
C CYS A 31 -4.88 8.90 5.82
N HIS A 32 -4.39 7.91 5.07
CA HIS A 32 -3.08 7.97 4.42
C HIS A 32 -3.15 7.88 2.91
N TRP A 33 -2.27 8.62 2.25
CA TRP A 33 -2.04 8.54 0.82
C TRP A 33 -0.55 8.59 0.51
N LEU A 34 -0.17 7.93 -0.58
CA LEU A 34 1.16 8.01 -1.14
C LEU A 34 1.15 8.95 -2.34
N TYR A 35 2.04 9.95 -2.31
CA TYR A 35 2.20 10.92 -3.38
C TYR A 35 3.65 11.08 -3.79
N TRP A 36 3.88 11.29 -5.08
CA TRP A 36 5.12 11.84 -5.59
C TRP A 36 5.12 13.36 -5.45
N CYS A 37 6.03 13.91 -4.66
CA CYS A 37 6.21 15.36 -4.52
C CYS A 37 7.18 15.88 -5.59
N HIS A 38 6.67 16.62 -6.59
CA HIS A 38 7.51 17.13 -7.68
C HIS A 38 8.58 18.12 -7.20
N LEU A 39 8.28 18.93 -6.18
CA LEU A 39 9.21 19.92 -5.62
C LEU A 39 10.39 19.30 -4.88
N GLN A 40 10.17 18.17 -4.21
CA GLN A 40 11.19 17.47 -3.42
C GLN A 40 11.74 16.23 -4.12
N THR A 41 11.25 15.96 -5.34
CA THR A 41 11.60 14.81 -6.18
C THR A 41 11.62 13.48 -5.42
N LYS A 42 10.64 13.27 -4.54
CA LYS A 42 10.51 12.06 -3.72
C LYS A 42 9.07 11.70 -3.41
N HIS A 43 8.86 10.44 -3.08
CA HIS A 43 7.61 9.94 -2.50
C HIS A 43 7.40 10.44 -1.07
N ARG A 44 6.15 10.67 -0.69
CA ARG A 44 5.71 11.07 0.65
C ARG A 44 4.45 10.30 1.01
N ILE A 45 4.37 9.84 2.26
CA ILE A 45 3.12 9.35 2.84
C ILE A 45 2.55 10.48 3.70
N VAL A 46 1.47 11.08 3.23
CA VAL A 46 0.77 12.14 3.98
C VAL A 46 -0.34 11.51 4.81
N CYS A 47 -0.66 12.17 5.93
CA CYS A 47 -1.70 11.72 6.84
C CYS A 47 -2.65 12.88 7.16
N PHE A 48 -3.95 12.60 7.07
CA PHE A 48 -5.02 13.46 7.52
C PHE A 48 -5.72 12.83 8.73
N ASP A 49 -5.77 13.56 9.83
CA ASP A 49 -6.51 13.15 11.03
C ASP A 49 -7.98 13.53 10.88
N LEU A 50 -8.84 12.51 10.76
CA LEU A 50 -10.29 12.67 10.64
C LEU A 50 -10.94 13.24 11.90
N CYS A 51 -10.34 13.03 13.08
CA CYS A 51 -10.86 13.56 14.35
C CYS A 51 -10.49 15.03 14.53
N ALA A 52 -9.24 15.38 14.21
CA ALA A 52 -8.76 16.76 14.34
C ALA A 52 -9.02 17.61 13.08
N GLU A 53 -9.52 16.98 12.01
CA GLU A 53 -9.78 17.56 10.69
C GLU A 53 -8.57 18.33 10.12
N ASN A 54 -7.37 17.81 10.32
CA ASN A 54 -6.14 18.47 9.91
C ASN A 54 -5.09 17.50 9.34
N TRP A 55 -4.13 18.07 8.61
CA TRP A 55 -2.98 17.33 8.12
C TRP A 55 -1.95 17.20 9.25
N THR A 56 -1.47 15.97 9.46
CA THR A 56 -0.42 15.70 10.45
C THR A 56 0.96 15.74 9.79
N GLN A 57 2.00 15.51 10.58
CA GLN A 57 3.32 15.22 10.03
C GLN A 57 3.25 13.98 9.11
N ASP A 58 4.06 14.00 8.06
CA ASP A 58 4.26 12.86 7.17
C ASP A 58 4.69 11.60 7.92
N VAL A 59 4.21 10.46 7.43
CA VAL A 59 4.69 9.16 7.89
C VAL A 59 6.01 8.85 7.16
N PRO A 60 7.06 8.43 7.89
CA PRO A 60 8.32 8.08 7.26
C PRO A 60 8.16 6.88 6.32
N LEU A 61 8.88 6.89 5.19
CA LEU A 61 8.97 5.75 4.29
C LEU A 61 9.95 4.69 4.84
N PRO A 62 9.82 3.41 4.43
CA PRO A 62 10.82 2.40 4.75
C PRO A 62 12.18 2.79 4.15
N ASN A 63 13.27 2.35 4.78
CA ASN A 63 14.61 2.47 4.18
C ASN A 63 14.81 1.39 3.10
N TYR A 64 14.12 1.54 1.97
CA TYR A 64 14.10 0.56 0.89
C TYR A 64 15.35 0.60 0.00
N ASN A 65 16.07 1.71 -0.03
CA ASN A 65 17.31 1.84 -0.80
C ASN A 65 18.53 1.22 -0.09
N GLY A 66 18.39 0.78 1.15
CA GLY A 66 19.51 0.36 2.00
C GLY A 66 20.47 1.51 2.30
N ASN A 67 21.63 1.18 2.86
CA ASN A 67 22.71 2.12 3.17
C ASN A 67 23.45 2.55 1.88
N ALA A 68 22.74 3.08 0.89
CA ALA A 68 23.34 3.72 -0.26
C ALA A 68 23.96 5.07 0.16
N SER A 69 24.96 5.01 1.03
CA SER A 69 25.75 6.14 1.55
C SER A 69 26.78 6.63 0.52
N GLY A 70 26.39 6.73 -0.75
CA GLY A 70 27.32 7.03 -1.84
C GLY A 70 26.70 7.68 -3.07
N LEU A 71 25.52 8.32 -2.95
CA LEU A 71 24.94 9.06 -4.05
C LEU A 71 25.08 10.57 -3.82
N GLU A 72 25.78 11.22 -4.75
CA GLU A 72 25.88 12.67 -4.89
C GLU A 72 24.47 13.32 -4.98
N PRO A 73 24.25 14.46 -4.32
CA PRO A 73 23.02 15.23 -4.48
C PRO A 73 22.88 15.67 -5.95
N GLY A 74 21.91 15.12 -6.68
CA GLY A 74 21.61 15.51 -8.07
C GLY A 74 21.60 14.39 -9.11
N SER A 75 21.98 13.15 -8.76
CA SER A 75 21.82 12.00 -9.65
C SER A 75 20.35 11.56 -9.72
N SER A 76 19.65 11.95 -10.78
CA SER A 76 18.19 11.89 -10.86
C SER A 76 17.60 10.56 -11.34
N ARG A 77 18.37 9.49 -11.63
CA ARG A 77 17.80 8.29 -12.27
C ARG A 77 18.45 6.93 -11.96
N ASN A 78 19.01 6.70 -10.77
CA ASN A 78 19.46 5.34 -10.45
C ASN A 78 19.17 4.92 -9.01
N THR A 79 17.92 5.10 -8.56
CA THR A 79 17.47 4.41 -7.35
C THR A 79 17.13 2.98 -7.75
N LYS A 80 17.85 2.02 -7.16
CA LYS A 80 17.63 0.58 -7.31
C LYS A 80 16.15 0.19 -7.11
N TYR A 81 15.42 0.99 -6.34
CA TYR A 81 14.02 0.77 -6.03
C TYR A 81 13.19 2.04 -6.25
N ASP A 82 11.90 1.85 -6.55
CA ASP A 82 10.87 2.89 -6.57
C ASP A 82 9.67 2.50 -5.70
N VAL A 83 8.96 3.47 -5.14
CA VAL A 83 7.74 3.22 -4.36
C VAL A 83 6.55 3.16 -5.31
N SER A 84 5.82 2.05 -5.28
CA SER A 84 4.77 1.78 -6.26
C SER A 84 3.36 1.98 -5.72
N ASN A 85 3.11 1.63 -4.45
CA ASN A 85 1.76 1.65 -3.88
C ASN A 85 1.78 1.69 -2.34
N LEU A 86 0.67 2.14 -1.77
CA LEU A 86 0.34 2.11 -0.35
C LEU A 86 -0.95 1.30 -0.13
N THR A 87 -0.92 0.39 0.82
CA THR A 87 -2.07 -0.45 1.19
C THR A 87 -2.13 -0.67 2.70
N GLY A 88 -3.22 -1.25 3.19
CA GLY A 88 -3.25 -1.91 4.48
C GLY A 88 -2.92 -3.40 4.32
N PHE A 89 -2.14 -3.97 5.22
CA PHE A 89 -1.88 -5.41 5.27
C PHE A 89 -1.74 -5.87 6.72
N GLU A 90 -2.55 -6.86 7.13
CA GLU A 90 -2.60 -7.38 8.50
C GLU A 90 -2.79 -6.31 9.59
N GLY A 91 -3.49 -5.23 9.28
CA GLY A 91 -3.73 -4.11 10.21
C GLY A 91 -2.59 -3.11 10.31
N CYS A 92 -1.49 -3.31 9.58
CA CYS A 92 -0.38 -2.37 9.47
C CYS A 92 -0.48 -1.55 8.18
N LEU A 93 0.13 -0.36 8.21
CA LEU A 93 0.42 0.39 6.98
C LEU A 93 1.46 -0.39 6.18
N CYS A 94 1.22 -0.55 4.88
CA CYS A 94 2.03 -1.38 4.00
C CYS A 94 2.46 -0.61 2.75
N VAL A 95 3.76 -0.66 2.43
CA VAL A 95 4.35 -0.02 1.26
C VAL A 95 4.91 -1.09 0.33
N LEU A 96 4.66 -0.92 -0.97
CA LEU A 96 5.20 -1.78 -2.02
C LEU A 96 6.31 -1.05 -2.75
N THR A 97 7.52 -1.62 -2.77
CA THR A 97 8.65 -1.05 -3.52
C THR A 97 9.08 -1.98 -4.65
N GLN A 98 9.17 -1.46 -5.87
CA GLN A 98 9.61 -2.22 -7.04
C GLN A 98 11.12 -2.14 -7.19
N ASN A 99 11.78 -3.29 -7.39
CA ASN A 99 13.19 -3.32 -7.76
C ASN A 99 13.36 -3.06 -9.26
N MET A 100 13.89 -1.89 -9.60
CA MET A 100 14.05 -1.43 -10.99
C MET A 100 15.32 -1.97 -11.66
N SER A 101 16.22 -2.61 -10.90
CA SER A 101 17.57 -2.97 -11.35
C SER A 101 17.76 -4.44 -11.76
N CYS A 102 16.82 -5.33 -11.42
CA CYS A 102 16.97 -6.76 -11.71
C CYS A 102 15.70 -7.42 -12.24
N ASP A 103 14.84 -7.90 -11.34
CA ASP A 103 13.78 -8.87 -11.62
C ASP A 103 12.38 -8.25 -11.57
N GLY A 104 12.28 -6.94 -11.36
CA GLY A 104 10.99 -6.24 -11.28
C GLY A 104 10.14 -6.63 -10.07
N ASN A 105 10.72 -7.36 -9.11
CA ASN A 105 9.99 -7.85 -7.94
C ASN A 105 9.51 -6.70 -7.06
N PHE A 106 8.38 -6.94 -6.40
CA PHE A 106 7.80 -6.02 -5.43
C PHE A 106 8.10 -6.50 -4.02
N ASP A 107 8.82 -5.67 -3.26
CA ASP A 107 9.04 -5.89 -1.84
C ASP A 107 7.85 -5.36 -1.04
N VAL A 108 7.36 -6.19 -0.13
CA VAL A 108 6.26 -5.87 0.78
C VAL A 108 6.84 -5.43 2.12
N TRP A 109 6.65 -4.16 2.45
CA TRP A 109 7.07 -3.57 3.72
C TRP A 109 5.88 -3.26 4.60
N ILE A 110 5.96 -3.57 5.90
CA ILE A 110 4.97 -3.13 6.89
C ILE A 110 5.61 -2.27 7.97
N MET A 111 4.87 -1.28 8.46
CA MET A 111 5.23 -0.47 9.63
C MET A 111 4.65 -1.14 10.88
N LYS A 112 5.51 -1.76 11.70
CA LYS A 112 5.05 -2.45 12.92
C LYS A 112 4.55 -1.47 13.98
N ASP A 113 5.30 -0.39 14.17
CA ASP A 113 4.98 0.65 15.15
C ASP A 113 4.68 1.94 14.38
N TYR A 114 3.42 2.34 14.42
CA TYR A 114 2.94 3.47 13.63
C TYR A 114 3.75 4.75 13.92
N GLY A 115 4.23 5.41 12.86
CA GLY A 115 5.04 6.62 12.92
C GLY A 115 6.54 6.41 13.20
N VAL A 116 6.97 5.20 13.55
CA VAL A 116 8.39 4.90 13.85
C VAL A 116 9.10 4.41 12.59
N ALA A 117 10.06 5.19 12.09
CA ALA A 117 10.77 4.90 10.83
C ALA A 117 11.54 3.57 10.88
N GLU A 118 12.14 3.23 12.01
CA GLU A 118 12.94 2.03 12.20
C GLU A 118 12.07 0.76 12.32
N SER A 119 10.75 0.91 12.49
CA SER A 119 9.81 -0.21 12.63
C SER A 119 9.38 -0.82 11.31
N TRP A 120 9.76 -0.20 10.18
CA TRP A 120 9.52 -0.76 8.86
C TRP A 120 10.29 -2.06 8.68
N VAL A 121 9.57 -3.14 8.40
CA VAL A 121 10.17 -4.44 8.09
C VAL A 121 9.74 -4.93 6.71
N LYS A 122 10.70 -5.43 5.93
CA LYS A 122 10.42 -6.18 4.71
C LYS A 122 9.94 -7.56 5.11
N LEU A 123 8.71 -7.93 4.73
CA LEU A 123 8.15 -9.25 5.03
C LEU A 123 8.56 -10.29 3.99
N PHE A 124 8.35 -9.98 2.72
CA PHE A 124 8.65 -10.87 1.59
C PHE A 124 8.72 -10.06 0.28
N SER A 125 9.10 -10.73 -0.80
CA SER A 125 9.09 -10.18 -2.16
C SER A 125 8.13 -11.00 -3.01
N VAL A 126 7.33 -10.35 -3.86
CA VAL A 126 6.45 -11.00 -4.83
C VAL A 126 7.03 -10.84 -6.24
N PRO A 127 7.11 -11.92 -7.03
CA PRO A 127 7.72 -11.86 -8.35
C PRO A 127 6.82 -11.18 -9.37
N ASP A 128 7.48 -10.35 -10.19
CA ASP A 128 7.10 -9.77 -11.49
C ASP A 128 5.62 -9.40 -11.67
N GLU A 129 5.37 -8.13 -11.99
CA GLU A 129 4.06 -7.43 -12.05
C GLU A 129 3.54 -6.91 -10.69
N LEU A 130 2.85 -5.76 -10.74
CA LEU A 130 2.29 -5.10 -9.54
C LEU A 130 1.38 -6.07 -8.79
N SER A 131 1.82 -6.40 -7.57
CA SER A 131 1.21 -7.41 -6.72
C SER A 131 0.89 -6.81 -5.37
N VAL A 132 -0.40 -6.62 -5.08
CA VAL A 132 -0.87 -6.04 -3.83
C VAL A 132 -1.29 -7.15 -2.87
N PRO A 133 -0.61 -7.31 -1.72
CA PRO A 133 -0.99 -8.29 -0.72
C PRO A 133 -2.29 -7.86 -0.05
N LEU A 134 -3.20 -8.81 0.13
CA LEU A 134 -4.54 -8.57 0.67
C LEU A 134 -4.68 -9.07 2.11
N CYS A 135 -4.38 -10.36 2.35
CA CYS A 135 -4.39 -10.98 3.68
C CYS A 135 -3.62 -12.30 3.68
N TYR A 136 -3.21 -12.78 4.86
CA TYR A 136 -2.79 -14.17 5.02
C TYR A 136 -3.99 -15.13 4.99
N SER A 137 -3.72 -16.36 4.56
CA SER A 137 -4.64 -17.49 4.70
C SER A 137 -4.85 -17.80 6.18
N THR A 138 -6.11 -18.00 6.58
CA THR A 138 -6.44 -18.49 7.93
C THR A 138 -5.97 -19.94 8.16
N ARG A 139 -5.60 -20.65 7.08
CA ARG A 139 -5.17 -22.05 7.10
C ARG A 139 -3.65 -22.22 7.05
N SER A 140 -2.92 -21.15 6.72
CA SER A 140 -1.47 -21.22 6.52
C SER A 140 -0.80 -19.86 6.74
N THR A 141 0.24 -19.84 7.58
CA THR A 141 1.06 -18.65 7.82
C THR A 141 1.99 -18.30 6.66
N SER A 142 2.11 -19.18 5.65
CA SER A 142 2.98 -18.95 4.49
C SER A 142 2.20 -18.62 3.23
N GLU A 143 0.87 -18.68 3.24
CA GLU A 143 0.06 -18.34 2.06
C GLU A 143 -0.57 -16.96 2.22
N VAL A 144 -0.37 -16.11 1.23
CA VAL A 144 -0.91 -14.76 1.15
C VAL A 144 -1.83 -14.66 -0.06
N LEU A 145 -3.03 -14.13 0.12
CA LEU A 145 -3.88 -13.74 -0.98
C LEU A 145 -3.34 -12.44 -1.59
N VAL A 146 -3.10 -12.44 -2.89
CA VAL A 146 -2.52 -11.31 -3.62
C VAL A 146 -3.42 -10.95 -4.79
N TRP A 147 -3.68 -9.66 -4.97
CA TRP A 147 -4.18 -9.12 -6.22
C TRP A 147 -3.00 -8.84 -7.14
N LYS A 148 -2.92 -9.56 -8.25
CA LYS A 148 -1.85 -9.46 -9.23
C LYS A 148 -2.37 -8.83 -10.51
N MET A 149 -1.78 -7.71 -10.93
CA MET A 149 -2.09 -7.04 -12.20
C MET A 149 -1.51 -7.85 -13.37
N LYS A 150 -2.28 -8.05 -14.44
CA LYS A 150 -1.83 -8.72 -15.68
C LYS A 150 -1.67 -7.77 -16.85
N ASP A 151 -2.67 -6.90 -17.06
CA ASP A 151 -2.73 -5.95 -18.17
C ASP A 151 -3.41 -4.65 -17.70
N ARG A 152 -3.44 -3.61 -18.55
CA ARG A 152 -3.97 -2.28 -18.20
C ARG A 152 -5.40 -2.42 -17.63
N ASN A 153 -5.52 -2.26 -16.32
CA ASN A 153 -6.74 -2.35 -15.51
C ASN A 153 -7.37 -3.75 -15.37
N LYS A 154 -6.62 -4.83 -15.57
CA LYS A 154 -7.10 -6.19 -15.33
C LYS A 154 -6.11 -6.94 -14.46
N GLY A 155 -6.64 -7.58 -13.42
CA GLY A 155 -5.89 -8.40 -12.50
C GLY A 155 -6.58 -9.73 -12.22
N GLN A 156 -5.93 -10.52 -11.39
CA GLN A 156 -6.45 -11.77 -10.85
C GLN A 156 -6.09 -11.92 -9.38
N LEU A 157 -6.84 -12.75 -8.67
CA LEU A 157 -6.45 -13.21 -7.35
C LEU A 157 -5.57 -14.46 -7.48
N ILE A 158 -4.48 -14.48 -6.72
CA ILE A 158 -3.62 -15.63 -6.54
C ILE A 158 -3.38 -15.89 -5.05
N TRP A 159 -3.23 -17.16 -4.70
CA TRP A 159 -2.54 -17.55 -3.48
C TRP A 159 -1.04 -17.58 -3.77
N TYR A 160 -0.26 -16.82 -3.02
CA TYR A 160 1.19 -16.81 -3.10
C TYR A 160 1.78 -17.43 -1.83
N ASN A 161 2.58 -18.48 -1.98
CA ASN A 161 3.34 -19.06 -0.88
C ASN A 161 4.68 -18.33 -0.75
N VAL A 162 4.87 -17.61 0.36
CA VAL A 162 6.06 -16.78 0.60
C VAL A 162 7.34 -17.58 0.83
N ARG A 163 7.22 -18.85 1.28
CA ARG A 163 8.37 -19.73 1.53
C ARG A 163 8.84 -20.38 0.23
N ASP A 164 7.90 -20.95 -0.51
CA ASP A 164 8.19 -21.71 -1.73
C ASP A 164 8.29 -20.81 -2.98
N ARG A 165 7.88 -19.55 -2.86
CA ARG A 165 7.77 -18.55 -3.94
C ARG A 165 6.93 -19.02 -5.13
N LYS A 166 5.94 -19.87 -4.86
CA LYS A 166 5.00 -20.39 -5.87
C LYS A 166 3.65 -19.70 -5.73
N SER A 167 2.94 -19.58 -6.85
CA SER A 167 1.59 -19.04 -6.86
C SER A 167 0.59 -20.03 -7.46
N LYS A 168 -0.65 -19.97 -6.97
CA LYS A 168 -1.81 -20.69 -7.51
C LYS A 168 -2.93 -19.69 -7.76
N LYS A 169 -3.57 -19.77 -8.92
CA LYS A 169 -4.74 -18.94 -9.24
C LYS A 169 -5.91 -19.28 -8.31
N VAL A 170 -6.61 -18.25 -7.84
CA VAL A 170 -7.88 -18.44 -7.12
C VAL A 170 -8.98 -18.70 -8.13
N GLU A 171 -9.69 -19.82 -7.96
CA GLU A 171 -10.88 -20.13 -8.75
C GLU A 171 -12.08 -19.42 -8.13
N ILE A 172 -12.78 -18.62 -8.94
CA ILE A 172 -14.05 -18.01 -8.57
C ILE A 172 -15.14 -18.95 -9.08
N HIS A 173 -15.68 -19.77 -8.19
CA HIS A 173 -16.76 -20.69 -8.54
C HIS A 173 -18.09 -19.95 -8.70
N ASN A 174 -19.03 -20.55 -9.45
CA ASN A 174 -20.40 -20.07 -9.63
C ASN A 174 -20.54 -18.69 -10.28
N VAL A 175 -19.51 -18.22 -10.99
CA VAL A 175 -19.61 -17.02 -11.83
C VAL A 175 -19.15 -17.35 -13.24
N HIS A 176 -20.06 -17.25 -14.21
CA HIS A 176 -19.77 -17.46 -15.62
C HIS A 176 -19.37 -16.12 -16.28
N GLY A 177 -18.32 -16.13 -17.10
CA GLY A 177 -17.93 -14.99 -17.93
C GLY A 177 -16.97 -13.96 -17.31
N ILE A 178 -16.58 -14.08 -16.02
CA ILE A 178 -15.53 -13.21 -15.45
C ILE A 178 -14.17 -13.59 -16.01
N ARG A 179 -13.56 -12.66 -16.76
CA ARG A 179 -12.21 -12.83 -17.33
C ARG A 179 -11.11 -12.14 -16.52
N SER A 180 -11.47 -11.16 -15.68
CA SER A 180 -10.52 -10.33 -14.93
C SER A 180 -11.19 -9.55 -13.79
N LEU A 181 -10.42 -9.20 -12.77
CA LEU A 181 -10.82 -8.32 -11.66
C LEU A 181 -10.16 -6.95 -11.81
N TYR A 182 -10.90 -5.87 -11.59
CA TYR A 182 -10.35 -4.51 -11.70
C TYR A 182 -9.57 -4.10 -10.45
N ASN A 183 -10.11 -4.37 -9.27
CA ASN A 183 -9.48 -4.16 -7.97
C ASN A 183 -9.96 -5.26 -7.00
N ALA A 184 -9.22 -5.48 -5.92
CA ALA A 184 -9.65 -6.32 -4.82
C ALA A 184 -9.26 -5.67 -3.49
N TYR A 185 -10.12 -5.84 -2.49
CA TYR A 185 -9.96 -5.26 -1.16
C TYR A 185 -10.37 -6.29 -0.13
N VAL A 186 -9.71 -6.25 1.03
CA VAL A 186 -10.10 -7.03 2.20
C VAL A 186 -10.55 -6.04 3.26
N PHE A 187 -11.77 -6.24 3.76
CA PHE A 187 -12.28 -5.51 4.90
C PHE A 187 -12.17 -6.42 6.12
N LYS A 188 -11.36 -6.01 7.09
CA LYS A 188 -11.34 -6.65 8.41
C LYS A 188 -12.34 -5.91 9.28
N GLY A 189 -13.43 -6.58 9.67
CA GLY A 189 -14.49 -5.99 10.48
C GLY A 189 -13.93 -5.39 11.78
N SER A 190 -14.47 -4.25 12.19
CA SER A 190 -14.24 -3.70 13.51
C SER A 190 -15.07 -4.48 14.52
N LEU A 191 -14.47 -4.92 15.64
CA LEU A 191 -15.15 -5.55 16.79
C LEU A 191 -16.16 -4.63 17.52
N VAL A 192 -16.44 -3.44 16.98
CA VAL A 192 -17.46 -2.54 17.51
C VAL A 192 -18.71 -2.73 16.68
N THR A 193 -19.73 -3.33 17.27
CA THR A 193 -21.10 -3.35 16.74
C THR A 193 -21.56 -1.91 16.59
N LEU A 194 -21.78 -1.47 15.36
CA LEU A 194 -22.49 -0.22 15.11
C LEU A 194 -23.96 -0.43 15.50
N PRO A 195 -24.60 0.48 16.25
CA PRO A 195 -26.01 0.37 16.57
C PRO A 195 -26.82 0.27 15.27
N GLY A 196 -27.49 -0.88 15.07
CA GLY A 196 -28.33 -1.13 13.89
C GLY A 196 -27.62 -1.77 12.67
N ALA A 197 -26.32 -2.09 12.76
CA ALA A 197 -25.64 -2.84 11.71
C ALA A 197 -25.51 -4.33 12.08
N ASN A 198 -26.02 -5.22 11.23
CA ASN A 198 -25.65 -6.62 11.28
C ASN A 198 -24.22 -6.74 10.76
N CYS A 199 -23.25 -7.05 11.64
CA CYS A 199 -21.89 -7.34 11.22
C CYS A 199 -21.90 -8.57 10.29
N ILE A 200 -21.14 -8.51 9.20
CA ILE A 200 -20.76 -9.71 8.45
C ILE A 200 -19.66 -10.35 9.31
N ASP A 201 -20.03 -11.38 10.08
CA ASP A 201 -19.05 -12.18 10.81
C ASP A 201 -18.09 -12.83 9.79
N THR A 202 -16.79 -12.56 9.94
CA THR A 202 -15.70 -13.13 9.13
C THR A 202 -15.03 -14.29 9.82
#